data_AF-A0A1W9SE76-F1
#
_entry.id   AF-A0A1W9SE76-F1
#
_cell.length_a   1.000
_cell.length_b   1.000
_cell.length_c   1.000
_cell.angle_alpha   90.00
_cell.angle_beta   90.00
_cell.angle_gamma   90.00
#
_symmetry.space_group_name_H-M   'P 1'
#
loop_
_entity.id
_entity.type
_entity.pdbx_description
1 polymer ?
#
loop_
_entity_poly.entity_id
_entity_poly.type
_entity_poly.pdbx_seq_one_letter_code
_entity_poly.pdbx_strand_id
1 'polypeptide(L)'
;MIKKILLILCLVLTSREFSFAQVYINQVQVNEYQFNDTTFFNLDSIKISGNKKTKAVVILRELLFSKNEPVSIKQIIAAQKRVQSLDLFTRVRFEIVSEKESCLLNIFVNERWYIVIYPTFYQNENSLEKISYGLSLRHYNFLGKNIYLKLKTVHGYNPSHRVIFNNPWFMKKLKLYANLKLYKRIVKSKSPELREFEDVRIGISSSVGKRFGHFTFGGV
;
A
#
# COMPACT_ATOMS: atom_id res chain seq x y z
N MET A 1 17.17 -12.66 45.22
CA MET A 1 16.24 -11.53 44.97
C MET A 1 16.58 -10.90 43.62
N ILE A 2 16.29 -11.55 42.49
CA ILE A 2 15.07 -11.38 41.68
C ILE A 2 14.55 -9.93 41.65
N LYS A 3 15.04 -9.13 40.70
CA LYS A 3 14.16 -8.27 39.90
C LYS A 3 14.45 -8.54 38.43
N LYS A 4 13.47 -9.25 37.86
CA LYS A 4 13.37 -9.70 36.47
C LYS A 4 13.65 -8.52 35.53
N ILE A 5 14.82 -8.49 34.92
CA ILE A 5 15.05 -7.76 33.68
C ILE A 5 14.27 -8.54 32.63
N LEU A 6 13.05 -8.06 32.37
CA LEU A 6 12.21 -8.51 31.29
C LEU A 6 12.88 -8.04 29.99
N LEU A 7 13.86 -8.82 29.52
CA LEU A 7 14.38 -8.72 28.16
C LEU A 7 13.22 -9.16 27.26
N ILE A 8 12.39 -8.20 26.84
CA ILE A 8 11.42 -8.42 25.77
C ILE A 8 12.27 -8.64 24.52
N LEU A 9 12.56 -9.91 24.28
CA LEU A 9 13.04 -10.44 23.02
C LEU A 9 11.97 -10.04 22.00
N CYS A 10 12.16 -8.91 21.34
CA CYS A 10 11.37 -8.53 20.19
C CYS A 10 11.79 -9.52 19.10
N LEU A 11 11.11 -10.67 19.08
CA LEU A 11 11.21 -11.65 18.02
C LEU A 11 10.70 -10.93 16.78
N VAL A 12 11.61 -10.27 16.07
CA VAL A 12 11.37 -9.82 14.71
C VAL A 12 11.29 -11.10 13.92
N LEU A 13 10.09 -11.69 13.90
CA LEU A 13 9.66 -12.62 12.87
C LEU A 13 9.73 -11.82 11.57
N THR A 14 10.91 -11.79 10.97
CA THR A 14 11.05 -11.47 9.56
C THR A 14 10.43 -12.66 8.82
N SER A 15 9.10 -12.73 8.80
CA SER A 15 8.43 -13.45 7.73
C SER A 15 8.77 -12.69 6.46
N ARG A 16 9.92 -13.04 5.86
CA ARG A 16 10.18 -12.73 4.46
C ARG A 16 9.10 -13.46 3.68
N GLU A 17 7.95 -12.82 3.54
CA GLU A 17 6.96 -13.23 2.58
C GLU A 17 7.60 -12.99 1.22
N PHE A 18 8.16 -14.05 0.64
CA PHE A 18 8.60 -14.02 -0.74
C PHE A 18 7.37 -13.72 -1.58
N SER A 19 7.27 -12.48 -2.05
CA SER A 19 6.25 -12.11 -3.00
C SER A 19 6.66 -12.64 -4.37
N PHE A 20 6.09 -13.79 -4.74
CA PHE A 20 6.36 -14.41 -6.02
C PHE A 20 5.54 -13.71 -7.10
N ALA A 21 6.25 -13.04 -7.99
CA ALA A 21 5.75 -12.54 -9.26
C ALA A 21 5.82 -13.67 -10.28
N GLN A 22 4.69 -14.13 -10.83
CA GLN A 22 4.73 -15.22 -11.81
C GLN A 22 3.70 -15.00 -12.93
N VAL A 23 4.12 -15.26 -14.16
CA VAL A 23 3.26 -15.26 -15.36
C VAL A 23 3.31 -16.64 -15.98
N TYR A 24 2.16 -17.14 -16.41
CA TYR A 24 2.00 -18.44 -17.06
C TYR A 24 1.26 -18.29 -18.38
N ILE A 25 1.62 -19.10 -19.38
CA ILE A 25 0.88 -19.28 -20.64
C ILE A 25 0.51 -20.76 -20.73
N ASN A 26 -0.79 -21.07 -20.82
CA ASN A 26 -1.29 -22.44 -20.88
C ASN A 26 -0.60 -23.36 -19.85
N GLN A 27 -0.58 -22.91 -18.57
CA GLN A 27 0.06 -23.57 -17.44
C GLN A 27 1.60 -23.68 -17.46
N VAL A 28 2.26 -23.20 -18.51
CA VAL A 28 3.74 -23.15 -18.59
C VAL A 28 4.24 -21.82 -18.06
N GLN A 29 5.21 -21.85 -17.13
CA GLN A 29 5.80 -20.64 -16.57
C GLN A 29 6.61 -19.88 -17.63
N VAL A 30 6.36 -18.59 -17.73
CA VAL A 30 7.08 -17.67 -18.62
C VAL A 30 8.45 -17.35 -18.02
N ASN A 31 9.53 -17.69 -18.72
CA ASN A 31 10.88 -17.24 -18.39
C ASN A 31 11.11 -15.83 -18.97
N GLU A 32 11.15 -14.80 -18.11
CA GLU A 32 11.25 -13.39 -18.54
C GLU A 32 12.44 -13.09 -19.48
N TYR A 33 13.52 -13.87 -19.39
CA TYR A 33 14.74 -13.71 -20.19
C TYR A 33 14.67 -14.33 -21.61
N GLN A 34 13.59 -15.05 -21.97
CA GLN A 34 13.50 -15.77 -23.25
C GLN A 34 12.43 -15.26 -24.22
N PHE A 35 11.69 -14.19 -23.89
CA PHE A 35 10.66 -13.67 -24.79
C PHE A 35 11.20 -12.56 -25.70
N ASN A 36 11.24 -12.84 -27.00
CA ASN A 36 11.32 -11.81 -28.04
C ASN A 36 10.02 -10.99 -28.06
N ASP A 37 10.14 -9.70 -28.38
CA ASP A 37 9.09 -8.67 -28.29
C ASP A 37 7.89 -8.86 -29.24
N THR A 38 7.81 -10.00 -29.94
CA THR A 38 6.89 -10.26 -31.05
C THR A 38 5.66 -11.10 -30.68
N THR A 39 5.53 -11.55 -29.42
CA THR A 39 4.34 -12.32 -28.99
C THR A 39 3.24 -11.37 -28.53
N PHE A 40 2.14 -11.34 -29.28
CA PHE A 40 0.94 -10.57 -28.97
C PHE A 40 -0.24 -11.50 -28.69
N PHE A 41 -1.10 -11.07 -27.77
CA PHE A 41 -2.35 -11.73 -27.40
C PHE A 41 -3.52 -10.78 -27.63
N ASN A 42 -4.62 -11.27 -28.19
CA ASN A 42 -5.87 -10.54 -28.29
C ASN A 42 -6.77 -10.99 -27.16
N LEU A 43 -6.78 -10.26 -26.04
CA LEU A 43 -7.49 -10.70 -24.83
C LEU A 43 -8.99 -10.47 -24.94
N ASP A 44 -9.79 -11.52 -25.07
CA ASP A 44 -11.26 -11.40 -25.12
C ASP A 44 -11.85 -11.11 -23.74
N SER A 45 -11.21 -11.63 -22.69
CA SER A 45 -11.71 -11.48 -21.33
C SER A 45 -10.59 -11.43 -20.28
N ILE A 46 -10.89 -10.76 -19.18
CA ILE A 46 -10.03 -10.64 -18.01
C ILE A 46 -10.84 -11.07 -16.79
N LYS A 47 -10.38 -12.10 -16.07
CA LYS A 47 -11.02 -12.58 -14.84
C LYS A 47 -10.07 -12.38 -13.67
N ILE A 48 -10.59 -11.85 -12.56
CA ILE A 48 -9.82 -11.61 -11.33
C ILE A 48 -10.37 -12.51 -10.24
N SER A 49 -9.48 -13.22 -9.55
CA SER A 49 -9.81 -14.14 -8.45
C SER A 49 -8.94 -13.89 -7.23
N GLY A 50 -9.53 -14.05 -6.04
CA GLY A 50 -8.84 -13.92 -4.75
C GLY A 50 -8.87 -12.52 -4.11
N ASN A 51 -9.40 -11.51 -4.80
CA ASN A 51 -9.60 -10.15 -4.26
C ASN A 51 -10.87 -10.05 -3.39
N LYS A 52 -10.84 -10.61 -2.17
CA LYS A 52 -12.01 -10.66 -1.27
C LYS A 52 -12.43 -9.30 -0.73
N LYS A 53 -11.48 -8.41 -0.41
CA LYS A 53 -11.74 -7.07 0.14
C LYS A 53 -11.37 -5.96 -0.85
N THR A 54 -10.35 -6.16 -1.66
CA THR A 54 -9.88 -5.21 -2.68
C THR A 54 -10.85 -5.18 -3.85
N LYS A 55 -11.29 -3.99 -4.23
CA LYS A 55 -12.16 -3.83 -5.39
C LYS A 55 -11.37 -4.12 -6.67
N ALA A 56 -11.96 -4.87 -7.59
CA ALA A 56 -11.36 -5.23 -8.88
C ALA A 56 -10.77 -4.03 -9.64
N VAL A 57 -11.42 -2.85 -9.56
CA VAL A 57 -10.93 -1.61 -10.19
C VAL A 57 -9.53 -1.19 -9.74
N VAL A 58 -9.09 -1.56 -8.53
CA VAL A 58 -7.74 -1.29 -8.04
C VAL A 58 -6.70 -2.11 -8.82
N ILE A 59 -7.04 -3.34 -9.23
CA ILE A 59 -6.17 -4.21 -10.02
C ILE A 59 -6.24 -3.81 -11.50
N LEU A 60 -7.46 -3.62 -12.03
CA LEU A 60 -7.69 -3.31 -13.45
C LEU A 60 -6.97 -2.04 -13.91
N ARG A 61 -6.95 -0.98 -13.08
CA ARG A 61 -6.28 0.28 -13.42
C ARG A 61 -4.76 0.16 -13.56
N GLU A 62 -4.16 -0.90 -13.03
CA GLU A 62 -2.71 -1.16 -13.14
C GLU A 62 -2.37 -1.95 -14.41
N LEU A 63 -3.36 -2.46 -15.14
CA LEU A 63 -3.12 -3.23 -16.38
C LEU A 63 -2.63 -2.33 -17.52
N LEU A 64 -3.20 -1.13 -17.66
CA LEU A 64 -2.89 -0.17 -18.74
C LEU A 64 -3.19 -0.68 -20.17
N PHE A 65 -4.03 -1.72 -20.28
CA PHE A 65 -4.61 -2.22 -21.51
C PHE A 65 -6.04 -2.67 -21.20
N SER A 66 -6.88 -2.77 -22.21
CA SER A 66 -8.25 -3.26 -22.08
C SER A 66 -8.44 -4.61 -22.77
N LYS A 67 -9.60 -5.25 -22.54
CA LYS A 67 -10.03 -6.37 -23.38
C LYS A 67 -10.18 -5.90 -24.84
N ASN A 68 -10.02 -6.83 -25.77
CA ASN A 68 -10.09 -6.64 -27.22
C ASN A 68 -9.00 -5.73 -27.81
N GLU A 69 -7.94 -5.47 -27.05
CA GLU A 69 -6.74 -4.76 -27.52
C GLU A 69 -5.58 -5.77 -27.65
N PRO A 70 -4.79 -5.72 -28.74
CA PRO A 70 -3.57 -6.51 -28.84
C PRO A 70 -2.59 -6.10 -27.74
N VAL A 71 -2.14 -7.07 -26.94
CA VAL A 71 -1.22 -6.84 -25.83
C VAL A 71 0.00 -7.73 -25.96
N SER A 72 1.20 -7.16 -25.82
CA SER A 72 2.43 -7.93 -25.84
C SER A 72 2.68 -8.64 -24.51
N ILE A 73 3.42 -9.75 -24.55
CA ILE A 73 3.83 -10.45 -23.33
C ILE A 73 4.58 -9.53 -22.34
N LYS A 74 5.38 -8.56 -22.84
CA LYS A 74 6.07 -7.58 -22.00
C LYS A 74 5.09 -6.65 -21.27
N GLN A 75 4.03 -6.22 -21.94
CA GLN A 75 2.98 -5.39 -21.30
C GLN A 75 2.26 -6.17 -20.19
N ILE A 76 2.00 -7.47 -20.40
CA ILE A 76 1.39 -8.36 -19.39
C ILE A 76 2.31 -8.55 -18.18
N ILE A 77 3.61 -8.83 -18.40
CA ILE A 77 4.60 -8.94 -17.32
C ILE A 77 4.71 -7.61 -16.55
N ALA A 78 4.76 -6.48 -17.26
CA ALA A 78 4.81 -5.17 -16.62
C ALA A 78 3.54 -4.87 -15.81
N ALA A 79 2.36 -5.26 -16.30
CA ALA A 79 1.10 -5.14 -15.57
C ALA A 79 1.09 -5.99 -14.29
N GLN A 80 1.55 -7.23 -14.36
CA GLN A 80 1.67 -8.11 -13.19
C GLN A 80 2.57 -7.46 -12.12
N LYS A 81 3.73 -6.92 -12.51
CA LYS A 81 4.66 -6.22 -11.60
C LYS A 81 4.05 -4.95 -10.99
N ARG A 82 3.26 -4.19 -11.76
CA ARG A 82 2.52 -3.02 -11.23
C ARG A 82 1.46 -3.44 -10.20
N VAL A 83 0.69 -4.49 -10.49
CA VAL A 83 -0.30 -5.04 -9.54
C VAL A 83 0.38 -5.51 -8.25
N GLN A 84 1.53 -6.16 -8.35
CA GLN A 84 2.31 -6.58 -7.18
C GLN A 84 2.88 -5.40 -6.39
N SER A 85 3.32 -4.36 -7.09
CA SER A 85 3.85 -3.11 -6.51
C SER A 85 2.79 -2.29 -5.78
N LEU A 86 1.50 -2.64 -5.89
CA LEU A 86 0.46 -2.10 -5.01
C LEU A 86 0.71 -2.46 -3.53
N ASP A 87 1.50 -3.51 -3.27
CA ASP A 87 1.77 -4.01 -1.92
C ASP A 87 0.45 -4.28 -1.19
N LEU A 88 -0.52 -4.87 -1.88
CA LEU A 88 -1.82 -5.30 -1.31
C LEU A 88 -1.97 -6.82 -1.30
N PHE A 89 -1.02 -7.51 -1.94
CA PHE A 89 -1.09 -8.93 -2.21
C PHE A 89 0.25 -9.58 -1.87
N THR A 90 0.20 -10.74 -1.22
CA THR A 90 1.39 -11.55 -0.94
C THR A 90 1.85 -12.26 -2.21
N ARG A 91 0.92 -12.67 -3.07
CA ARG A 91 1.20 -13.31 -4.37
C ARG A 91 0.31 -12.73 -5.46
N VAL A 92 0.88 -12.54 -6.64
CA VAL A 92 0.17 -12.13 -7.87
C VAL A 92 0.61 -13.04 -9.00
N ARG A 93 -0.34 -13.81 -9.55
CA ARG A 93 -0.11 -14.72 -10.66
C ARG A 93 -1.01 -14.35 -11.83
N PHE A 94 -0.41 -14.15 -13.00
CA PHE A 94 -1.15 -13.99 -14.24
C PHE A 94 -1.06 -15.29 -15.03
N GLU A 95 -2.17 -15.72 -15.60
CA GLU A 95 -2.26 -16.92 -16.42
C GLU A 95 -3.05 -16.62 -17.68
N ILE A 96 -2.40 -16.78 -18.83
CA ILE A 96 -3.03 -16.64 -20.14
C ILE A 96 -3.47 -18.03 -20.57
N VAL A 97 -4.77 -18.18 -20.82
CA VAL A 97 -5.34 -19.39 -21.42
C VAL A 97 -5.74 -19.02 -22.84
N SER A 98 -4.97 -19.52 -23.81
CA SER A 98 -5.21 -19.26 -25.23
C SER A 98 -5.69 -20.54 -25.90
N GLU A 99 -6.96 -20.52 -26.30
CA GLU A 99 -7.62 -21.53 -27.12
C GLU A 99 -7.83 -20.99 -28.55
N LYS A 100 -8.25 -21.84 -29.50
CA LYS A 100 -8.33 -21.50 -30.93
C LYS A 100 -9.15 -20.23 -31.24
N GLU A 101 -10.17 -19.95 -30.44
CA GLU A 101 -11.10 -18.83 -30.65
C GLU A 101 -11.19 -17.88 -29.45
N SER A 102 -10.46 -18.14 -28.36
CA SER A 102 -10.51 -17.28 -27.18
C SER A 102 -9.19 -17.17 -26.43
N CYS A 103 -8.87 -15.95 -25.97
CA CYS A 103 -7.73 -15.67 -25.11
C CYS A 103 -8.22 -15.02 -23.81
N LEU A 104 -8.09 -15.76 -22.72
CA LEU A 104 -8.50 -15.33 -21.38
C LEU A 104 -7.27 -15.01 -20.53
N LEU A 105 -7.24 -13.83 -19.93
CA LEU A 105 -6.29 -13.49 -18.87
C LEU A 105 -6.91 -13.72 -17.50
N ASN A 106 -6.43 -14.75 -16.80
CA ASN A 106 -6.75 -15.01 -15.40
C ASN A 106 -5.73 -14.33 -14.48
N ILE A 107 -6.23 -13.50 -13.57
CA ILE A 107 -5.42 -12.80 -12.56
C ILE A 107 -5.79 -13.38 -11.19
N PHE A 108 -4.85 -14.13 -10.61
CA PHE A 108 -4.98 -14.67 -9.27
C PHE A 108 -4.17 -13.82 -8.29
N VAL A 109 -4.83 -13.32 -7.25
CA VAL A 109 -4.19 -12.57 -6.18
C VAL A 109 -4.44 -13.22 -4.83
N ASN A 110 -3.45 -13.14 -3.94
CA ASN A 110 -3.63 -13.49 -2.54
C ASN A 110 -3.49 -12.23 -1.69
N GLU A 111 -4.59 -11.78 -1.09
CA GLU A 111 -4.60 -10.54 -0.28
C GLU A 111 -3.76 -10.69 0.99
N ARG A 112 -3.00 -9.64 1.31
CA ARG A 112 -2.30 -9.55 2.60
C ARG A 112 -3.18 -8.92 3.67
N TRP A 113 -2.73 -9.00 4.93
CA TRP A 113 -3.35 -8.28 6.03
C TRP A 113 -3.19 -6.76 5.86
N TYR A 114 -4.30 -6.01 5.94
CA TYR A 114 -4.29 -4.57 5.70
C TYR A 114 -4.15 -3.71 6.96
N ILE A 115 -4.43 -4.27 8.13
CA ILE A 115 -4.49 -3.53 9.39
C ILE A 115 -3.27 -3.90 10.22
N VAL A 116 -2.49 -2.88 10.59
CA VAL A 116 -1.34 -3.02 11.48
C VAL A 116 -1.54 -2.10 12.66
N ILE A 117 -1.66 -2.68 13.85
CA ILE A 117 -1.73 -1.97 15.12
C ILE A 117 -0.40 -2.17 15.84
N TYR A 118 0.19 -1.09 16.34
CA TYR A 118 1.45 -1.18 17.07
C TYR A 118 1.53 -0.12 18.17
N PRO A 119 2.04 -0.48 19.35
CA PRO A 119 2.30 0.47 20.41
C PRO A 119 3.43 1.41 19.97
N THR A 120 3.43 2.63 20.52
CA THR A 120 4.50 3.59 20.37
C THR A 120 5.02 3.93 21.76
N PHE A 121 6.34 3.86 21.95
CA PHE A 121 6.99 4.25 23.19
C PHE A 121 8.33 4.88 22.83
N TYR A 122 8.62 6.07 23.37
CA TYR A 122 9.90 6.74 23.18
C TYR A 122 10.20 7.72 24.31
N GLN A 123 11.48 7.88 24.61
CA GLN A 123 11.98 8.93 25.50
C GLN A 123 12.05 10.25 24.72
N ASN A 124 11.65 11.33 25.35
CA ASN A 124 11.85 12.67 24.81
C ASN A 124 13.11 13.25 25.46
N GLU A 125 13.95 13.92 24.65
CA GLU A 125 15.12 14.63 25.17
C GLU A 125 16.07 13.72 25.97
N ASN A 126 16.15 12.43 25.60
CA ASN A 126 16.98 11.40 26.24
C ASN A 126 16.76 11.27 27.77
N SER A 127 15.58 11.65 28.26
CA SER A 127 15.23 11.54 29.68
C SER A 127 14.14 10.49 29.90
N LEU A 128 14.37 9.65 30.92
CA LEU A 128 13.41 8.65 31.39
C LEU A 128 12.18 9.28 32.08
N GLU A 129 12.29 10.50 32.57
CA GLU A 129 11.16 11.24 33.15
C GLU A 129 10.23 11.79 32.06
N LYS A 130 10.75 11.91 30.82
CA LYS A 130 10.06 12.51 29.69
C LYS A 130 9.58 11.45 28.70
N ILE A 131 8.91 10.42 29.19
CA ILE A 131 8.41 9.33 28.34
C ILE A 131 7.13 9.75 27.60
N SER A 132 7.00 9.32 26.34
CA SER A 132 5.74 9.35 25.60
C SER A 132 5.37 7.95 25.15
N TYR A 133 4.08 7.64 25.26
CA TYR A 133 3.55 6.32 24.93
C TYR A 133 2.21 6.46 24.21
N GLY A 134 1.82 5.45 23.43
CA GLY A 134 0.57 5.52 22.70
C GLY A 134 0.36 4.36 21.75
N LEU A 135 -0.59 4.55 20.84
CA LEU A 135 -1.03 3.53 19.90
C LEU A 135 -1.10 4.10 18.48
N SER A 136 -0.67 3.32 17.51
CA SER A 136 -0.79 3.63 16.10
C SER A 136 -1.51 2.50 15.38
N LEU A 137 -2.54 2.85 14.61
CA LEU A 137 -3.25 1.97 13.69
C LEU A 137 -2.98 2.45 12.26
N ARG A 138 -2.58 1.52 11.39
CA ARG A 138 -2.43 1.72 9.95
C ARG A 138 -3.38 0.78 9.22
N HIS A 139 -4.11 1.29 8.23
CA HIS A 139 -4.92 0.52 7.31
C HIS A 139 -4.46 0.83 5.88
N TYR A 140 -3.89 -0.15 5.18
CA TYR A 140 -3.29 0.05 3.84
C TYR A 140 -4.30 0.03 2.68
N ASN A 141 -5.47 -0.60 2.87
CA ASN A 141 -6.48 -0.76 1.82
C ASN A 141 -7.89 -0.31 2.28
N PHE A 142 -8.00 0.87 2.86
CA PHE A 142 -9.27 1.33 3.45
C PHE A 142 -10.37 1.35 2.37
N LEU A 143 -11.54 0.79 2.70
CA LEU A 143 -12.68 0.57 1.79
C LEU A 143 -12.36 -0.28 0.53
N GLY A 144 -11.26 -1.02 0.53
CA GLY A 144 -10.82 -1.84 -0.60
C GLY A 144 -10.33 -1.04 -1.82
N LYS A 145 -9.91 0.22 -1.62
CA LYS A 145 -9.59 1.17 -2.71
C LYS A 145 -8.11 1.55 -2.81
N ASN A 146 -7.21 0.81 -2.15
CA ASN A 146 -5.81 1.18 -1.93
C ASN A 146 -5.69 2.56 -1.25
N ILE A 147 -6.57 2.85 -0.29
CA ILE A 147 -6.52 4.09 0.50
C ILE A 147 -5.74 3.81 1.77
N TYR A 148 -4.71 4.61 2.04
CA TYR A 148 -3.96 4.53 3.28
C TYR A 148 -4.61 5.41 4.35
N LEU A 149 -4.99 4.81 5.47
CA LEU A 149 -5.49 5.50 6.65
C LEU A 149 -4.58 5.21 7.85
N LYS A 150 -4.13 6.25 8.54
CA LYS A 150 -3.39 6.13 9.79
C LYS A 150 -4.05 6.94 10.89
N LEU A 151 -4.28 6.29 12.02
CA LEU A 151 -4.68 6.92 13.27
C LEU A 151 -3.54 6.73 14.27
N LYS A 152 -3.08 7.82 14.89
CA LYS A 152 -2.04 7.77 15.92
C LYS A 152 -2.45 8.64 17.09
N THR A 153 -2.44 8.05 18.29
CA THR A 153 -2.62 8.75 19.55
C THR A 153 -1.39 8.53 20.43
N VAL A 154 -0.87 9.58 21.03
CA VAL A 154 0.27 9.56 21.94
C VAL A 154 -0.05 10.43 23.15
N HIS A 155 0.30 9.94 24.33
CA HIS A 155 0.17 10.56 25.63
C HIS A 155 1.54 10.60 26.33
N GLY A 156 1.59 11.15 27.55
CA GLY A 156 2.82 11.37 28.30
C GLY A 156 3.40 12.75 28.05
N TYR A 157 4.72 12.85 27.87
CA TYR A 157 5.42 14.14 27.83
C TYR A 157 5.02 15.06 26.68
N ASN A 158 4.81 14.53 25.47
CA ASN A 158 4.39 15.30 24.29
C ASN A 158 3.12 14.71 23.65
N PRO A 159 1.93 14.97 24.22
CA PRO A 159 0.68 14.43 23.72
C PRO A 159 0.40 14.82 22.26
N SER A 160 -0.08 13.87 21.47
CA SER A 160 -0.48 14.15 20.09
C SER A 160 -1.51 13.19 19.53
N HIS A 161 -2.39 13.73 18.69
CA HIS A 161 -3.34 12.97 17.88
C HIS A 161 -3.11 13.29 16.42
N ARG A 162 -3.12 12.27 15.56
CA ARG A 162 -2.91 12.43 14.14
C ARG A 162 -3.78 11.48 13.33
N VAL A 163 -4.44 12.04 12.34
CA VAL A 163 -5.14 11.31 11.28
C VAL A 163 -4.43 11.60 9.97
N ILE A 164 -4.06 10.56 9.23
CA ILE A 164 -3.51 10.68 7.87
C ILE A 164 -4.37 9.85 6.94
N PHE A 165 -4.79 10.45 5.84
CA PHE A 165 -5.61 9.83 4.81
C PHE A 165 -4.96 10.11 3.46
N ASN A 166 -4.54 9.08 2.74
CA ASN A 166 -3.97 9.18 1.40
C ASN A 166 -4.81 8.36 0.43
N ASN A 167 -5.42 9.02 -0.55
CA ASN A 167 -6.15 8.38 -1.63
C ASN A 167 -5.35 8.54 -2.94
N PRO A 168 -4.74 7.47 -3.47
CA PRO A 168 -3.91 7.54 -4.67
C PRO A 168 -4.72 7.77 -5.95
N TRP A 169 -6.05 7.60 -5.91
CA TRP A 169 -6.96 7.72 -7.06
C TRP A 169 -8.26 8.42 -6.65
N PHE A 170 -8.12 9.69 -6.31
CA PHE A 170 -9.21 10.62 -6.10
C PHE A 170 -9.73 11.12 -7.47
N MET A 171 -11.05 11.16 -7.67
CA MET A 171 -11.68 11.56 -8.96
C MET A 171 -11.11 10.84 -10.19
N LYS A 172 -11.44 9.54 -10.33
CA LYS A 172 -10.90 8.61 -11.36
C LYS A 172 -10.69 9.22 -12.76
N LYS A 173 -11.67 9.96 -13.29
CA LYS A 173 -11.60 10.60 -14.61
C LYS A 173 -10.44 11.60 -14.75
N LEU A 174 -10.12 12.31 -13.68
CA LEU A 174 -9.07 13.33 -13.64
C LEU A 174 -7.70 12.77 -13.22
N LYS A 175 -7.65 11.50 -12.78
CA LYS A 175 -6.42 10.79 -12.38
C LYS A 175 -5.66 11.52 -11.27
N LEU A 176 -6.42 12.06 -10.31
CA LEU A 176 -5.87 12.81 -9.18
C LEU A 176 -5.54 11.88 -8.02
N TYR A 177 -4.63 12.33 -7.16
CA TYR A 177 -4.44 11.80 -5.82
C TYR A 177 -4.71 12.91 -4.82
N ALA A 178 -5.12 12.53 -3.62
CA ALA A 178 -5.38 13.44 -2.53
C ALA A 178 -4.75 12.92 -1.25
N ASN A 179 -4.12 13.82 -0.48
CA ASN A 179 -3.63 13.56 0.86
C ASN A 179 -4.28 14.54 1.82
N LEU A 180 -4.63 14.06 3.01
CA LEU A 180 -5.15 14.84 4.11
C LEU A 180 -4.46 14.40 5.39
N LYS A 181 -3.99 15.36 6.16
CA LYS A 181 -3.40 15.17 7.48
C LYS A 181 -4.02 16.15 8.45
N LEU A 182 -4.65 15.62 9.49
CA LEU A 182 -5.14 16.36 10.63
C LEU A 182 -4.23 16.04 11.81
N TYR A 183 -3.82 17.05 12.57
CA TYR A 183 -3.03 16.82 13.77
C TYR A 183 -3.32 17.84 14.87
N LYS A 184 -3.27 17.34 16.10
CA LYS A 184 -3.16 18.14 17.32
C LYS A 184 -1.91 17.66 18.06
N ARG A 185 -1.06 18.57 18.50
CA ARG A 185 0.14 18.23 19.29
C ARG A 185 0.34 19.30 20.34
N ILE A 186 0.69 18.86 21.54
CA ILE A 186 1.11 19.72 22.64
C ILE A 186 2.61 19.46 22.82
N VAL A 187 3.40 20.53 22.83
CA VAL A 187 4.86 20.45 23.04
C VAL A 187 5.22 21.35 24.20
N LYS A 188 5.87 20.78 25.22
CA LYS A 188 6.38 21.57 26.33
C LYS A 188 7.56 22.41 25.88
N SER A 189 7.64 23.64 26.37
CA SER A 189 8.78 24.51 26.08
C SER A 189 10.09 23.90 26.56
N LYS A 190 11.16 24.14 25.81
CA LYS A 190 12.52 23.74 26.17
C LYS A 190 13.28 24.81 26.94
N SER A 191 12.75 26.03 26.99
CA SER A 191 13.39 27.15 27.67
C SER A 191 13.25 26.99 29.19
N PRO A 192 14.34 27.10 29.97
CA PRO A 192 14.29 27.01 31.44
C PRO A 192 13.32 28.01 32.08
N GLU A 193 13.17 29.19 31.48
CA GLU A 193 12.32 30.29 31.94
C GLU A 193 10.83 30.08 31.61
N LEU A 194 10.52 29.21 30.64
CA LEU A 194 9.15 28.97 30.16
C LEU A 194 8.73 27.52 30.39
N ARG A 195 9.22 26.87 31.45
CA ARG A 195 8.97 25.43 31.71
C ARG A 195 7.48 25.09 31.81
N GLU A 196 6.64 26.03 32.23
CA GLU A 196 5.18 25.86 32.33
C GLU A 196 4.45 26.14 31.02
N PHE A 197 5.12 26.75 30.03
CA PHE A 197 4.50 27.07 28.76
C PHE A 197 4.33 25.81 27.88
N GLU A 198 3.11 25.60 27.42
CA GLU A 198 2.76 24.55 26.48
C GLU A 198 2.38 25.15 25.11
N ASP A 199 3.10 24.73 24.07
CA ASP A 199 2.78 25.08 22.68
C ASP A 199 1.76 24.09 22.12
N VAL A 200 0.51 24.55 21.99
CA VAL A 200 -0.59 23.77 21.40
C VAL A 200 -0.68 24.06 19.90
N ARG A 201 -0.33 23.06 19.09
CA ARG A 201 -0.41 23.13 17.63
C ARG A 201 -1.56 22.28 17.12
N ILE A 202 -2.50 22.92 16.45
CA ILE A 202 -3.58 22.27 15.70
C ILE A 202 -3.38 22.63 14.24
N GLY A 203 -3.46 21.65 13.35
CA GLY A 203 -3.24 21.91 11.94
C GLY A 203 -3.89 20.90 11.02
N ILE A 204 -4.17 21.41 9.82
CA ILE A 204 -4.68 20.66 8.68
C ILE A 204 -3.67 20.85 7.55
N SER A 205 -3.30 19.77 6.89
CA SER A 205 -2.48 19.81 5.68
C SER A 205 -3.16 18.93 4.64
N SER A 206 -3.46 19.52 3.48
CA SER A 206 -4.07 18.82 2.36
C SER A 206 -3.25 19.06 1.10
N SER A 207 -3.13 18.04 0.25
CA SER A 207 -2.58 18.20 -1.09
C SER A 207 -3.42 17.42 -2.08
N VAL A 208 -3.59 17.99 -3.26
CA VAL A 208 -4.15 17.32 -4.43
C VAL A 208 -3.12 17.42 -5.53
N GLY A 209 -2.88 16.32 -6.23
CA GLY A 209 -1.96 16.31 -7.36
C GLY A 209 -2.44 15.38 -8.45
N LYS A 210 -1.84 15.53 -9.63
CA LYS A 210 -2.11 14.68 -10.78
C LYS A 210 -0.92 13.77 -11.03
N ARG A 211 -1.17 12.53 -11.43
CA ARG A 211 -0.11 11.62 -11.88
C ARG A 211 0.16 11.86 -13.37
N PHE A 212 1.42 12.08 -13.72
CA PHE A 212 1.90 12.17 -15.10
C PHE A 212 2.67 10.88 -15.47
N GLY A 213 2.81 10.58 -16.77
CA GLY A 213 3.47 9.36 -17.27
C GLY A 213 2.48 8.26 -17.68
N HIS A 214 2.86 6.98 -17.60
CA HIS A 214 2.07 5.85 -18.13
C HIS A 214 0.61 5.75 -17.66
N PHE A 215 0.26 6.37 -16.53
CA PHE A 215 -1.12 6.45 -16.07
C PHE A 215 -2.00 7.38 -16.92
N THR A 216 -1.47 8.17 -17.86
CA THR A 216 -2.26 8.99 -18.78
C THR A 216 -2.93 8.17 -19.89
N PHE A 217 -2.36 7.00 -20.22
CA PHE A 217 -2.92 6.05 -21.18
C PHE A 217 -3.78 5.02 -20.45
N GLY A 218 -4.96 4.71 -20.97
CA GLY A 218 -5.98 3.91 -20.30
C GLY A 218 -7.11 4.80 -19.77
N GLY A 219 -8.09 5.04 -20.62
CA GLY A 219 -9.46 5.30 -20.21
C GLY A 219 -10.12 3.94 -20.03
N VAL A 220 -10.47 3.60 -18.80
CA VAL A 220 -11.49 2.60 -18.50
C VAL A 220 -12.72 3.35 -18.02
#